data_AF-A0A3D3ZLI2-F1
#
_entry.id   AF-A0A3D3ZLI2-F1
#
_cell.length_a   1.000
_cell.length_b   1.000
_cell.length_c   1.000
_cell.angle_alpha   90.00
_cell.angle_beta   90.00
_cell.angle_gamma   90.00
#
_symmetry.space_group_name_H-M   'P 1'
#
loop_
_entity.id
_entity.type
_entity.pdbx_description
1 polymer ?
#
loop_
_entity_poly.entity_id
_entity_poly.type
_entity_poly.pdbx_seq_one_letter_code
_entity_poly.pdbx_strand_id
1 'polypeptide(L)'
;MTEDAQAALLGRLRKKSHEELLFVVEQLLERKPDIGPLIELLIELPFTNASQAGNIPGKGGSRTLDLSSIHKQVEAALRYAGGGYKSVFLMAEELSRLCGIGDDFAEAGEWANAQAVYAAITGEAIARYEELEDECQIAEVIDDCTEGLA
;
A
#
# COMPACT_ATOMS: atom_id res chain seq x y z
N MET A 1 1.38 20.76 -12.43
CA MET A 1 2.13 21.64 -11.49
C MET A 1 2.73 20.90 -10.30
N THR A 2 2.23 19.71 -9.93
CA THR A 2 2.69 18.91 -8.79
C THR A 2 3.97 18.09 -9.07
N GLU A 3 4.16 17.61 -10.31
CA GLU A 3 5.32 16.76 -10.69
C GLU A 3 6.67 17.47 -10.51
N ASP A 4 6.80 18.74 -10.93
CA ASP A 4 8.04 19.50 -10.80
C ASP A 4 8.45 19.71 -9.33
N ALA A 5 7.46 19.94 -8.45
CA ALA A 5 7.69 20.10 -7.02
C ALA A 5 8.12 18.77 -6.36
N GLN A 6 7.51 17.65 -6.78
CA GLN A 6 7.86 16.31 -6.30
C GLN A 6 9.26 15.91 -6.74
N ALA A 7 9.62 16.16 -8.01
CA ALA A 7 10.97 15.91 -8.52
C ALA A 7 12.04 16.72 -7.77
N ALA A 8 11.76 18.01 -7.49
CA ALA A 8 12.66 18.86 -6.72
C ALA A 8 12.83 18.37 -5.27
N LEU A 9 11.75 17.91 -4.62
CA LEU A 9 11.81 17.33 -3.28
C LEU A 9 12.65 16.04 -3.26
N LEU A 10 12.39 15.12 -4.20
CA LEU A 10 13.16 13.88 -4.33
C LEU A 10 14.65 14.16 -4.57
N GLY A 11 14.97 15.15 -5.41
CA GLY A 11 16.33 15.59 -5.63
C GLY A 11 17.05 16.12 -4.38
N ARG A 12 16.30 16.69 -3.42
CA ARG A 12 16.84 17.12 -2.11
C ARG A 12 17.03 15.93 -1.17
N LEU A 13 16.05 15.02 -1.10
CA LEU A 13 16.12 13.82 -0.27
C LEU A 13 17.29 12.92 -0.66
N ARG A 14 17.55 12.74 -1.97
CA ARG A 14 18.70 11.96 -2.48
C ARG A 14 20.08 12.49 -2.06
N LYS A 15 20.17 13.74 -1.60
CA LYS A 15 21.43 14.35 -1.13
C LYS A 15 21.61 14.26 0.39
N LYS A 16 20.61 13.74 1.11
CA LYS A 16 20.65 13.60 2.55
C LYS A 16 21.43 12.36 2.97
N SER A 17 22.09 12.43 4.13
CA SER A 17 22.65 11.25 4.77
C SER A 17 21.53 10.31 5.26
N HIS A 18 21.89 9.08 5.62
CA HIS A 18 20.95 8.13 6.20
C HIS A 18 20.32 8.66 7.49
N GLU A 19 21.12 9.25 8.39
CA GLU A 19 20.66 9.85 9.64
C GLU A 19 19.70 11.02 9.40
N GLU A 20 20.00 11.86 8.40
CA GLU A 20 19.12 12.96 8.03
C GLU A 20 17.78 12.47 7.43
N LEU A 21 17.79 11.36 6.67
CA LEU A 21 16.57 10.74 6.16
C LEU A 21 15.74 10.13 7.28
N LEU A 22 16.37 9.42 8.22
CA LEU A 22 15.69 8.86 9.39
C LEU A 22 15.02 9.96 10.20
N PHE A 23 15.74 11.06 10.47
CA PHE A 23 15.16 12.21 11.17
C PHE A 23 13.94 12.80 10.44
N VAL A 24 13.96 12.87 9.10
CA VAL A 24 12.78 13.33 8.33
C VAL A 24 11.60 12.37 8.52
N VAL A 25 11.82 11.06 8.51
CA VAL A 25 10.76 10.06 8.74
C VAL A 25 10.20 10.16 10.15
N GLU A 26 11.06 10.29 11.18
CA GLU A 26 10.63 10.53 12.56
C GLU A 26 9.75 11.78 12.67
N GLN A 27 10.17 12.87 12.04
CA GLN A 27 9.43 14.13 12.03
C GLN A 27 8.09 14.02 11.26
N LEU A 28 7.97 13.14 10.28
CA LEU A 28 6.72 12.84 9.59
C LEU A 28 5.78 12.03 10.48
N LEU A 29 6.28 10.99 11.14
CA LEU A 29 5.52 10.16 12.09
C LEU A 29 4.98 10.99 13.26
N GLU A 30 5.79 11.91 13.80
CA GLU A 30 5.37 12.79 14.89
C GLU A 30 4.22 13.73 14.47
N ARG A 31 4.25 14.23 13.23
CA ARG A 31 3.24 15.17 12.72
C ARG A 31 1.99 14.50 12.16
N LYS A 32 2.14 13.26 11.69
CA LYS A 32 1.12 12.46 11.01
C LYS A 32 1.22 11.01 11.46
N PRO A 33 0.79 10.67 12.69
CA PRO A 33 0.92 9.33 13.23
C PRO A 33 0.13 8.27 12.43
N ASP A 34 -0.87 8.71 11.67
CA ASP A 34 -1.70 7.88 10.78
C ASP A 34 -0.93 7.24 9.62
N ILE A 35 0.25 7.76 9.25
CA ILE A 35 1.12 7.14 8.23
C ILE A 35 1.94 5.97 8.77
N GLY A 36 1.93 5.72 10.08
CA GLY A 36 2.70 4.65 10.73
C GLY A 36 2.50 3.27 10.08
N PRO A 37 1.25 2.79 9.91
CA PRO A 37 1.04 1.49 9.31
C PRO A 37 1.42 1.44 7.81
N LEU A 38 1.42 2.58 7.11
CA LEU A 38 1.92 2.65 5.73
C LEU A 38 3.43 2.49 5.71
N ILE A 39 4.15 3.14 6.63
CA ILE A 39 5.61 2.98 6.76
C ILE A 39 5.96 1.54 7.12
N GLU A 40 5.23 0.91 8.05
CA GLU A 40 5.40 -0.51 8.38
C GLU A 40 5.28 -1.39 7.13
N LEU A 41 4.25 -1.15 6.29
CA LEU A 41 4.06 -1.89 5.05
C LEU A 41 5.17 -1.61 4.00
N LEU A 42 5.57 -0.35 3.84
CA LEU A 42 6.61 0.04 2.87
C LEU A 42 8.01 -0.48 3.24
N ILE A 43 8.28 -0.75 4.52
CA ILE A 43 9.55 -1.37 4.98
C ILE A 43 9.63 -2.84 4.53
N GLU A 44 8.48 -3.52 4.44
CA GLU A 44 8.39 -4.92 4.02
C GLU A 44 8.43 -5.08 2.49
N LEU A 45 8.33 -3.99 1.71
CA LEU A 45 8.36 -4.05 0.25
C LEU A 45 9.70 -4.57 -0.28
N PRO A 46 9.66 -5.41 -1.34
CA PRO A 46 10.86 -5.93 -1.96
C PRO A 46 11.62 -4.79 -2.65
N PHE A 47 12.80 -4.42 -2.14
CA PHE A 47 13.62 -3.37 -2.75
C PHE A 47 14.32 -3.90 -4.01
N THR A 48 13.85 -3.48 -5.19
CA THR A 48 14.38 -3.90 -6.50
C THR A 48 15.68 -3.18 -6.88
N ASN A 49 16.71 -3.24 -6.02
CA ASN A 49 18.06 -2.90 -6.43
C ASN A 49 19.05 -4.00 -6.01
N ALA A 50 19.56 -4.68 -7.04
CA ALA A 50 20.79 -5.49 -7.05
C ALA A 50 20.78 -6.87 -6.36
N SER A 51 20.68 -7.90 -7.20
CA SER A 51 21.62 -9.03 -7.22
C SER A 51 21.71 -9.98 -6.01
N GLN A 52 20.66 -10.13 -5.21
CA GLN A 52 20.58 -11.23 -4.23
C GLN A 52 19.54 -12.27 -4.65
N ALA A 53 19.95 -13.14 -5.58
CA ALA A 53 19.24 -14.35 -5.98
C ALA A 53 19.35 -15.48 -4.93
N GLY A 54 19.38 -15.15 -3.64
CA GLY A 54 19.50 -16.12 -2.55
C GLY A 54 18.46 -15.84 -1.47
N ASN A 55 17.44 -16.69 -1.38
CA ASN A 55 16.35 -16.63 -0.39
C ASN A 55 15.70 -15.24 -0.24
N ILE A 56 14.95 -14.85 -1.26
CA ILE A 56 13.95 -13.79 -1.11
C ILE A 56 12.85 -14.35 -0.18
N PRO A 57 12.56 -13.72 0.98
CA PRO A 57 11.40 -14.06 1.81
C PRO A 57 10.13 -14.08 0.94
N GLY A 58 9.11 -14.90 1.22
CA GLY A 58 7.91 -14.96 0.36
C GLY A 58 8.01 -15.85 -0.89
N LYS A 59 9.21 -16.18 -1.41
CA LYS A 59 9.37 -17.17 -2.48
C LYS A 59 9.12 -18.59 -1.98
N GLY A 60 8.14 -19.29 -2.55
CA GLY A 60 7.86 -20.70 -2.26
C GLY A 60 6.68 -20.95 -1.31
N GLY A 61 5.80 -19.95 -1.11
CA GLY A 61 4.51 -20.16 -0.44
C GLY A 61 4.45 -19.79 1.05
N SER A 62 5.57 -19.37 1.66
CA SER A 62 5.58 -18.92 3.04
C SER A 62 5.35 -17.41 3.11
N ARG A 63 4.24 -16.99 3.74
CA ARG A 63 3.98 -15.58 4.04
C ARG A 63 4.98 -15.05 5.05
N THR A 64 5.52 -13.87 4.79
CA THR A 64 6.44 -13.16 5.70
C THR A 64 5.93 -11.78 6.10
N LEU A 65 4.97 -11.26 5.35
CA LEU A 65 4.31 -9.99 5.61
C LEU A 65 3.40 -10.05 6.85
N ASP A 66 3.52 -9.05 7.72
CA ASP A 66 2.55 -8.84 8.79
C ASP A 66 1.24 -8.27 8.21
N LEU A 67 0.17 -9.06 8.27
CA LEU A 67 -1.14 -8.65 7.81
C LEU A 67 -1.76 -7.53 8.67
N SER A 68 -1.29 -7.33 9.90
CA SER A 68 -1.87 -6.33 10.79
C SER A 68 -1.72 -4.91 10.25
N SER A 69 -0.61 -4.60 9.56
CA SER A 69 -0.38 -3.30 8.94
C SER A 69 -1.27 -3.09 7.73
N ILE A 70 -1.43 -4.12 6.88
CA ILE A 70 -2.34 -4.09 5.73
C ILE A 70 -3.77 -3.87 6.18
N HIS A 71 -4.26 -4.63 7.16
CA HIS A 71 -5.63 -4.45 7.67
C HIS A 71 -5.85 -3.04 8.23
N LYS A 72 -4.88 -2.47 8.96
CA LYS A 72 -4.96 -1.08 9.43
C LYS A 72 -4.98 -0.08 8.28
N GLN A 73 -4.21 -0.31 7.21
CA GLN A 73 -4.18 0.55 6.03
C GLN A 73 -5.49 0.51 5.26
N VAL A 74 -6.03 -0.69 5.01
CA VAL A 74 -7.33 -0.87 4.36
C VAL A 74 -8.44 -0.24 5.21
N GLU A 75 -8.42 -0.45 6.52
CA GLU A 75 -9.39 0.19 7.42
C GLU A 75 -9.25 1.72 7.44
N ALA A 76 -8.02 2.26 7.40
CA ALA A 76 -7.78 3.69 7.33
C ALA A 76 -8.30 4.30 6.03
N ALA A 77 -8.07 3.63 4.90
CA ALA A 77 -8.60 4.02 3.59
C ALA A 77 -10.13 4.06 3.62
N LEU A 78 -10.76 3.04 4.20
CA LEU A 78 -12.22 2.92 4.29
C LEU A 78 -12.87 3.87 5.31
N ARG A 79 -12.16 4.25 6.38
CA ARG A 79 -12.66 5.22 7.40
C ARG A 79 -12.70 6.66 6.90
N TYR A 80 -11.97 7.03 5.84
CA TYR A 80 -11.82 8.43 5.43
C TYR A 80 -13.06 9.05 4.76
N ALA A 81 -14.16 8.32 4.63
CA ALA A 81 -15.31 8.82 3.91
C ALA A 81 -16.20 9.80 4.70
N GLY A 82 -15.93 11.09 4.55
CA GLY A 82 -17.02 12.07 4.56
C GLY A 82 -18.01 11.73 3.44
N GLY A 83 -19.32 11.75 3.68
CA GLY A 83 -20.31 11.25 2.70
C GLY A 83 -20.21 11.86 1.29
N GLY A 84 -20.70 11.12 0.30
CA GLY A 84 -20.81 11.53 -1.10
C GLY A 84 -19.65 11.12 -2.04
N TYR A 85 -19.90 11.17 -3.35
CA TYR A 85 -19.03 10.71 -4.45
C TYR A 85 -17.51 10.95 -4.31
N LYS A 86 -17.11 12.12 -3.80
CA LYS A 86 -15.68 12.48 -3.67
C LYS A 86 -14.93 11.59 -2.67
N SER A 87 -15.58 11.11 -1.63
CA SER A 87 -14.92 10.21 -0.68
C SER A 87 -14.73 8.82 -1.25
N VAL A 88 -15.74 8.26 -1.90
CA VAL A 88 -15.63 6.97 -2.58
C VAL A 88 -14.47 6.97 -3.57
N PHE A 89 -14.33 8.04 -4.37
CA PHE A 89 -13.20 8.17 -5.30
C PHE A 89 -11.84 8.15 -4.58
N LEU A 90 -11.71 8.86 -3.45
CA LEU A 90 -10.47 8.88 -2.67
C LEU A 90 -10.19 7.54 -1.99
N MET A 91 -11.23 6.83 -1.56
CA MET A 91 -11.11 5.47 -1.03
C MET A 91 -10.61 4.52 -2.12
N ALA A 92 -11.22 4.55 -3.30
CA ALA A 92 -10.80 3.72 -4.43
C ALA A 92 -9.35 4.01 -4.81
N GLU A 93 -8.94 5.29 -4.90
CA GLU A 93 -7.55 5.66 -5.19
C GLU A 93 -6.57 5.08 -4.16
N GLU A 94 -6.92 5.14 -2.87
CA GLU A 94 -6.06 4.59 -1.82
C GLU A 94 -6.03 3.06 -1.82
N LEU A 95 -7.16 2.40 -2.04
CA LEU A 95 -7.20 0.94 -2.17
C LEU A 95 -6.45 0.47 -3.43
N SER A 96 -6.52 1.18 -4.56
CA SER A 96 -5.71 0.90 -5.75
C SER A 96 -4.21 1.00 -5.45
N ARG A 97 -3.77 1.98 -4.66
CA ARG A 97 -2.36 2.06 -4.24
C ARG A 97 -1.94 0.88 -3.38
N LEU A 98 -2.82 0.42 -2.48
CA LEU A 98 -2.58 -0.79 -1.69
C LEU A 98 -2.59 -2.04 -2.58
N CYS A 99 -3.41 -2.10 -3.62
CA CYS A 99 -3.39 -3.17 -4.63
C CYS A 99 -2.03 -3.21 -5.35
N GLY A 100 -1.49 -2.04 -5.72
CA GLY A 100 -0.16 -1.92 -6.33
C GLY A 100 0.99 -2.48 -5.47
N ILE A 101 0.84 -2.49 -4.14
CA ILE A 101 1.80 -3.16 -3.24
C ILE A 101 1.75 -4.68 -3.42
N GLY A 102 0.56 -5.25 -3.69
CA GLY A 102 0.41 -6.65 -4.07
C GLY A 102 1.13 -6.93 -5.39
N ASP A 103 1.02 -6.03 -6.36
CA ASP A 103 1.69 -6.13 -7.66
C ASP A 103 3.22 -6.11 -7.49
N ASP A 104 3.75 -5.22 -6.64
CA ASP A 104 5.19 -5.16 -6.34
C ASP A 104 5.71 -6.50 -5.77
N PHE A 105 4.94 -7.15 -4.88
CA PHE A 105 5.28 -8.49 -4.37
C PHE A 105 5.19 -9.57 -5.47
N ALA A 106 4.17 -9.49 -6.33
CA ALA A 106 3.99 -10.42 -7.44
C ALA A 106 5.14 -10.33 -8.45
N GLU A 107 5.55 -9.12 -8.82
CA GLU A 107 6.71 -8.85 -9.69
C GLU A 107 8.02 -9.38 -9.09
N ALA A 108 8.18 -9.31 -7.76
CA ALA A 108 9.31 -9.89 -7.04
C ALA A 108 9.27 -11.44 -6.95
N GLY A 109 8.14 -12.06 -7.32
CA GLY A 109 7.89 -13.49 -7.20
C GLY A 109 7.52 -13.94 -5.78
N GLU A 110 7.16 -13.01 -4.90
CA GLU A 110 6.69 -13.23 -3.53
C GLU A 110 5.17 -13.46 -3.50
N TRP A 111 4.69 -14.42 -4.29
CA TRP A 111 3.26 -14.67 -4.51
C TRP A 111 2.45 -14.88 -3.23
N ALA A 112 3.04 -15.45 -2.18
CA ALA A 112 2.36 -15.64 -0.89
C ALA A 112 2.07 -14.31 -0.17
N ASN A 113 2.92 -13.30 -0.36
CA ASN A 113 2.74 -11.95 0.19
C ASN A 113 1.77 -11.15 -0.72
N ALA A 114 1.91 -11.27 -2.04
CA ALA A 114 0.96 -10.66 -3.00
C ALA A 114 -0.49 -11.12 -2.73
N GLN A 115 -0.73 -12.43 -2.64
CA GLN A 115 -2.04 -13.00 -2.30
C GLN A 115 -2.55 -12.52 -0.95
N ALA A 116 -1.66 -12.28 0.02
CA ALA A 116 -2.04 -11.79 1.33
C ALA A 116 -2.59 -10.35 1.27
N VAL A 117 -1.94 -9.49 0.46
CA VAL A 117 -2.38 -8.12 0.19
C VAL A 117 -3.73 -8.12 -0.52
N TYR A 118 -3.84 -8.81 -1.66
CA TYR A 118 -5.07 -8.86 -2.44
C TYR A 118 -6.24 -9.40 -1.62
N ALA A 119 -6.04 -10.51 -0.88
CA ALA A 119 -7.10 -11.09 -0.06
C ALA A 119 -7.56 -10.16 1.08
N ALA A 120 -6.65 -9.39 1.68
CA ALA A 120 -7.00 -8.44 2.73
C ALA A 120 -7.83 -7.27 2.17
N ILE A 121 -7.46 -6.74 0.99
CA ILE A 121 -8.19 -5.66 0.33
C ILE A 121 -9.57 -6.14 -0.12
N THR A 122 -9.64 -7.23 -0.89
CA THR A 122 -10.89 -7.80 -1.37
C THR A 122 -11.83 -8.18 -0.23
N GLY A 123 -11.33 -8.83 0.82
CA GLY A 123 -12.15 -9.27 1.95
C GLY A 123 -12.80 -8.11 2.69
N GLU A 124 -12.03 -7.05 2.98
CA GLU A 124 -12.54 -5.90 3.73
C GLU A 124 -13.43 -4.99 2.85
N ALA A 125 -13.10 -4.84 1.56
CA ALA A 125 -13.91 -4.07 0.61
C ALA A 125 -15.28 -4.73 0.39
N ILE A 126 -15.32 -6.06 0.23
CA ILE A 126 -16.58 -6.82 0.13
C ILE A 126 -17.39 -6.69 1.42
N ALA A 127 -16.75 -6.81 2.59
CA ALA A 127 -17.44 -6.74 3.87
C ALA A 127 -18.15 -5.38 4.11
N ARG A 128 -17.65 -4.31 3.49
CA ARG A 128 -18.22 -2.96 3.56
C ARG A 128 -18.99 -2.54 2.32
N TYR A 129 -19.11 -3.41 1.32
CA TYR A 129 -19.60 -3.04 -0.01
C TYR A 129 -20.98 -2.38 0.05
N GLU A 130 -21.92 -2.99 0.79
CA GLU A 130 -23.29 -2.48 0.96
C GLU A 130 -23.40 -1.18 1.79
N GLU A 131 -22.32 -0.75 2.44
CA GLU A 131 -22.27 0.48 3.23
C GLU A 131 -21.85 1.71 2.39
N LEU A 132 -21.48 1.51 1.12
CA LEU A 132 -20.95 2.54 0.23
C LEU A 132 -22.05 3.15 -0.64
N GLU A 133 -22.09 4.48 -0.76
CA GLU A 133 -23.14 5.18 -1.54
C GLU A 133 -22.95 5.08 -3.07
N ASP A 134 -21.75 4.76 -3.56
CA ASP A 134 -21.42 4.57 -4.98
C ASP A 134 -20.33 3.49 -5.10
N GLU A 135 -20.72 2.28 -5.49
CA GLU A 135 -19.86 1.09 -5.32
C GLU A 135 -18.95 0.82 -6.54
N CYS A 136 -19.15 1.52 -7.66
CA CYS A 136 -18.54 1.17 -8.95
C CYS A 136 -17.01 1.26 -8.93
N GLN A 137 -16.44 2.30 -8.31
CA GLN A 137 -14.98 2.48 -8.27
C GLN A 137 -14.30 1.50 -7.32
N ILE A 138 -15.01 1.06 -6.28
CA ILE A 138 -14.51 0.05 -5.33
C ILE A 138 -14.62 -1.35 -5.97
N ALA A 139 -15.63 -1.58 -6.80
CA ALA A 139 -15.78 -2.80 -7.59
C ALA A 139 -14.57 -3.01 -8.53
N GLU A 140 -14.10 -1.94 -9.19
CA GLU A 140 -12.90 -2.01 -10.05
C GLU A 140 -11.66 -2.46 -9.26
N VAL A 141 -11.45 -1.93 -8.05
CA VAL A 141 -10.33 -2.36 -7.19
C VAL A 141 -10.49 -3.82 -6.72
N ILE A 142 -11.72 -4.25 -6.45
CA ILE A 142 -11.99 -5.66 -6.13
C ILE A 142 -11.63 -6.54 -7.32
N ASP A 143 -12.04 -6.17 -8.53
CA ASP A 143 -11.74 -6.90 -9.76
C ASP A 143 -10.23 -7.03 -9.96
N ASP A 144 -9.48 -5.93 -9.88
CA ASP A 144 -8.01 -5.91 -9.99
C ASP A 144 -7.35 -6.84 -8.96
N CYS A 145 -7.76 -6.75 -7.68
CA CYS A 145 -7.24 -7.63 -6.63
C CYS A 145 -7.59 -9.10 -6.89
N THR A 146 -8.79 -9.39 -7.40
CA THR A 146 -9.20 -10.77 -7.70
C THR A 146 -8.48 -11.36 -8.91
N GLU A 147 -8.10 -10.55 -9.90
CA GLU A 147 -7.23 -10.98 -11.00
C GLU A 147 -5.85 -11.40 -10.46
N GLY A 148 -5.30 -10.65 -9.51
CA GLY A 148 -4.05 -11.00 -8.82
C GLY A 148 -4.12 -12.25 -7.94
N LEU A 149 -5.32 -12.76 -7.64
CA LEU A 149 -5.55 -14.00 -6.89
C LEU A 149 -5.68 -15.25 -7.77
N ALA A 150 -5.89 -15.10 -9.08
CA ALA A 150 -6.14 -16.18 -10.04
C ALA A 150 -4.85 -16.92 -10.45
#